data_AF-A0AAI9LAM2-F1
#
_entry.id   AF-A0AAI9LAM2-F1
#
_cell.length_a   1.000
_cell.length_b   1.000
_cell.length_c   1.000
_cell.angle_alpha   90.00
_cell.angle_beta   90.00
_cell.angle_gamma   90.00
#
_symmetry.space_group_name_H-M   'P 1'
#
loop_
_entity.id
_entity.type
_entity.pdbx_description
1 polymer ?
#
loop_
_entity_poly.entity_id
_entity_poly.type
_entity_poly.pdbx_seq_one_letter_code
_entity_poly.pdbx_strand_id
1 'polypeptide(L)'
;MPRYVSGRVALPRTAFRLLLPTLASSAVLFHATPADAAVSVLQPPRVIDATQPLTLTLLITGDRDMRRYAVPDTLEVSASGDLVAPAPMTLKRVGKGPTVLNLRQGEHQTVSFRGEWPATLRGVVRLDISGIDAAPVLITLNQAPGANPATVTAPVVAGTPAEPKAAGAPVSVGQVTPVVSAENVPASTPAPADLRDAQRLSFNEPMYIMFGAHDGANAKFQLSFKFRIYEGKDPASKRFIDNLYFAYTQFSLWDLHSASKPFEDTNYRPSLYYYLSDTGVKNSVISRLSIASGFEHESNGRAGADSRSINTLFLKPTMYFGDQNDWHWRVAPKVYAYLEKSENEDIAHYRGYMDLNLAYGKPDSWEFAATLRKGTRQMYGSVDAQASYPLSRLIPGTAGYLMLGYFYGYGESLLNYNQKTPWQIRLGYALSR
;
A
#
# COMPACT_ATOMS: atom_id res chain seq x y z
N MET A 1 -67.70 -5.42 5.68
CA MET A 1 -68.10 -5.13 7.08
C MET A 1 -67.51 -6.23 7.96
N PRO A 2 -66.99 -5.97 9.18
CA PRO A 2 -66.98 -4.76 10.01
C PRO A 2 -65.57 -4.10 10.11
N ARG A 3 -65.41 -2.79 9.87
CA ARG A 3 -65.36 -1.65 10.83
C ARG A 3 -64.32 -1.79 11.98
N TYR A 4 -63.13 -1.24 11.77
CA TYR A 4 -62.20 -0.83 12.83
C TYR A 4 -62.41 0.65 13.17
N VAL A 5 -62.58 0.93 14.46
CA VAL A 5 -62.88 2.24 15.04
C VAL A 5 -61.59 2.91 15.52
N SER A 6 -61.46 4.20 15.22
CA SER A 6 -60.35 5.07 15.63
C SER A 6 -60.50 5.50 17.09
N GLY A 7 -59.41 5.43 17.87
CA GLY A 7 -59.33 6.02 19.22
C GLY A 7 -58.16 7.00 19.31
N ARG A 8 -58.45 8.30 19.18
CA ARG A 8 -57.55 9.40 19.56
C ARG A 8 -57.71 9.65 21.05
N VAL A 9 -56.61 9.63 21.81
CA VAL A 9 -56.58 10.09 23.20
C VAL A 9 -56.11 11.55 23.21
N ALA A 10 -56.97 12.41 23.75
CA ALA A 10 -56.72 13.82 23.98
C ALA A 10 -56.08 14.03 25.36
N LEU A 11 -55.08 14.89 25.45
CA LEU A 11 -54.54 15.43 26.71
C LEU A 11 -55.03 16.87 26.88
N PRO A 12 -55.52 17.28 28.07
CA PRO A 12 -56.09 18.60 28.27
C PRO A 12 -55.01 19.67 28.46
N ARG A 13 -55.32 20.85 27.92
CA ARG A 13 -54.64 22.13 28.12
C ARG A 13 -55.28 22.88 29.29
N THR A 14 -54.46 23.43 30.18
CA THR A 14 -54.75 24.62 31.01
C THR A 14 -53.37 25.13 31.47
N ALA A 15 -52.82 26.16 30.82
CA ALA A 15 -52.91 27.58 31.18
C ALA A 15 -52.12 27.92 32.47
N PHE A 16 -51.35 29.00 32.63
CA PHE A 16 -50.70 30.01 31.78
C PHE A 16 -49.98 30.97 32.78
N ARG A 17 -48.78 31.49 32.43
CA ARG A 17 -48.25 32.85 32.76
C ARG A 17 -47.33 33.13 33.99
N LEU A 18 -46.30 33.94 33.62
CA LEU A 18 -45.40 34.89 34.33
C LEU A 18 -44.07 34.33 34.87
N LEU A 19 -42.90 34.59 34.22
CA LEU A 19 -42.07 35.83 34.16
C LEU A 19 -41.22 36.09 35.44
N LEU A 20 -39.94 35.73 35.44
CA LEU A 20 -38.76 36.64 35.47
C LEU A 20 -37.43 35.83 35.61
N PRO A 21 -36.27 36.39 35.18
CA PRO A 21 -34.98 35.70 35.04
C PRO A 21 -34.03 35.95 36.22
N THR A 22 -33.27 34.95 36.65
CA THR A 22 -31.96 35.11 37.33
C THR A 22 -31.39 33.72 37.66
N LEU A 23 -30.22 33.40 37.09
CA LEU A 23 -29.19 32.45 37.60
C LEU A 23 -28.10 32.41 36.53
N ALA A 24 -27.13 33.33 36.56
CA ALA A 24 -25.93 33.26 37.39
C ALA A 24 -25.15 31.95 37.20
N SER A 25 -24.05 32.09 36.45
CA SER A 25 -22.76 31.44 36.70
C SER A 25 -22.67 29.92 36.55
N SER A 26 -22.27 29.49 35.37
CA SER A 26 -21.35 28.35 35.18
C SER A 26 -20.57 28.55 33.89
N ALA A 27 -19.65 29.52 33.92
CA ALA A 27 -18.55 29.56 32.96
C ALA A 27 -17.59 28.43 33.34
N VAL A 28 -17.83 27.23 32.81
CA VAL A 28 -16.82 26.18 32.78
C VAL A 28 -15.74 26.70 31.83
N LEU A 29 -14.62 27.11 32.44
CA LEU A 29 -13.37 27.38 31.76
C LEU A 29 -12.99 26.12 30.97
N PHE A 30 -13.29 26.11 29.67
CA PHE A 30 -12.48 25.38 28.71
C PHE A 30 -11.11 26.06 28.73
N HIS A 31 -10.22 25.60 29.61
CA HIS A 31 -8.80 25.75 29.38
C HIS A 31 -8.46 24.87 28.18
N ALA A 32 -8.65 25.42 26.98
CA ALA A 32 -7.89 25.00 25.83
C ALA A 32 -6.42 25.19 26.22
N THR A 33 -5.71 24.08 26.39
CA THR A 33 -4.25 24.10 26.41
C THR A 33 -3.80 24.83 25.13
N PRO A 34 -3.04 25.93 25.23
CA PRO A 34 -2.55 26.61 24.04
C PRO A 34 -1.74 25.59 23.24
N ALA A 35 -2.06 25.47 21.94
CA ALA A 35 -1.22 24.74 21.02
C ALA A 35 0.09 25.52 20.91
N ASP A 36 1.19 24.86 21.30
CA ASP A 36 2.55 25.36 21.20
C ASP A 36 2.98 25.54 19.72
N ALA A 37 4.12 26.22 19.50
CA ALA A 37 4.76 26.44 18.19
C ALA A 37 4.45 25.38 17.13
N ALA A 38 4.38 25.80 15.86
CA ALA A 38 4.40 24.88 14.74
C ALA A 38 5.77 24.18 14.67
N VAL A 39 5.90 23.05 15.37
CA VAL A 39 7.03 22.12 15.30
C VAL A 39 6.74 21.12 14.19
N SER A 40 7.63 21.05 13.21
CA SER A 40 7.54 20.06 12.14
C SER A 40 8.85 19.31 11.99
N VAL A 41 8.80 18.10 11.46
CA VAL A 41 9.99 17.31 11.17
C VAL A 41 10.37 17.56 9.72
N LEU A 42 11.61 17.98 9.50
CA LEU A 42 12.16 18.05 8.16
C LEU A 42 12.26 16.63 7.61
N GLN A 43 11.56 16.36 6.50
CA GLN A 43 11.47 15.02 5.95
C GLN A 43 12.87 14.50 5.55
N PRO A 44 13.32 13.37 6.13
CA PRO A 44 14.56 12.75 5.72
C PRO A 44 14.40 12.10 4.33
N PRO A 45 15.51 11.69 3.70
CA PRO A 45 15.46 10.88 2.48
C PRO A 45 14.60 9.62 2.67
N ARG A 46 13.88 9.21 1.61
CA ARG A 46 13.05 7.99 1.64
C ARG A 46 13.85 6.73 1.94
N VAL A 47 15.12 6.68 1.52
CA VAL A 47 16.06 5.61 1.82
C VAL A 47 17.20 6.18 2.65
N ILE A 48 17.43 5.62 3.84
CA ILE A 48 18.49 6.06 4.75
C ILE A 48 19.60 5.03 4.79
N ASP A 49 20.84 5.51 4.69
CA ASP A 49 22.02 4.73 5.07
C ASP A 49 22.04 4.54 6.59
N ALA A 50 21.60 3.36 7.01
CA ALA A 50 21.54 2.93 8.40
C ALA A 50 22.86 2.33 8.89
N THR A 51 23.96 2.45 8.13
CA THR A 51 25.32 2.31 8.67
C THR A 51 25.76 3.58 9.40
N GLN A 52 25.10 4.71 9.14
CA GLN A 52 25.24 5.96 9.87
C GLN A 52 24.13 6.12 10.92
N PRO A 53 24.39 6.83 12.03
CA PRO A 53 23.37 7.15 13.01
C PRO A 53 22.26 8.02 12.39
N LEU A 54 21.01 7.80 12.81
CA LEU A 54 19.86 8.61 12.40
C LEU A 54 20.10 10.07 12.77
N THR A 55 19.84 10.98 11.84
CA THR A 55 19.72 12.42 12.14
C THR A 55 18.31 12.88 11.79
N LEU A 56 17.55 13.35 12.79
CA LEU A 56 16.27 14.01 12.59
C LEU A 56 16.39 15.50 12.87
N THR A 57 15.78 16.33 12.02
CA THR A 57 15.83 17.77 12.17
C THR A 57 14.41 18.29 12.41
N LEU A 58 14.19 18.92 13.55
CA LEU A 58 12.97 19.66 13.85
C LEU A 58 13.10 21.08 13.30
N LEU A 59 12.05 21.55 12.65
CA LEU A 59 11.85 22.95 12.26
C LEU A 59 10.84 23.55 13.23
N ILE A 60 11.30 24.49 14.06
CA ILE A 60 10.49 25.21 15.03
C ILE A 60 10.21 26.59 14.44
N THR A 61 8.94 26.90 14.21
CA THR A 61 8.52 28.20 13.66
C THR A 61 7.84 29.03 14.74
N GLY A 62 8.26 30.28 14.89
CA GLY A 62 7.66 31.22 15.83
C GLY A 62 6.23 31.60 15.41
N ASP A 63 5.28 31.37 16.31
CA ASP A 63 3.90 31.84 16.19
C ASP A 63 3.71 33.24 16.83
N ARG A 64 2.46 33.73 16.84
CA ARG A 64 2.14 35.06 17.40
C ARG A 64 2.04 35.06 18.92
N ASP A 65 1.71 33.93 19.52
CA ASP A 65 1.25 33.85 20.91
C ASP A 65 2.41 33.55 21.86
N MET A 66 3.45 32.87 21.38
CA MET A 66 4.67 32.58 22.12
C MET A 66 5.94 33.07 21.41
N ARG A 67 6.85 33.61 22.21
CA ARG A 67 8.16 34.09 21.74
C ARG A 67 9.33 33.31 22.32
N ARG A 68 9.08 32.33 23.20
CA ARG A 68 10.09 31.54 23.91
C ARG A 68 9.74 30.07 23.79
N TYR A 69 10.65 29.28 23.24
CA TYR A 69 10.46 27.86 22.99
C TYR A 69 11.58 27.06 23.65
N ALA A 70 11.21 26.16 24.57
CA ALA A 70 12.17 25.25 25.18
C ALA A 70 12.49 24.12 24.21
N VAL A 71 13.77 23.93 23.92
CA VAL A 71 14.26 22.86 23.07
C VAL A 71 14.74 21.73 23.98
N PRO A 72 14.18 20.51 23.87
CA PRO A 72 14.61 19.41 24.70
C PRO A 72 16.03 18.95 24.33
N ASP A 73 16.75 18.41 25.31
CA ASP A 73 18.09 17.84 25.08
C ASP A 73 18.04 16.46 24.43
N THR A 74 16.94 15.74 24.62
CA THR A 74 16.67 14.43 24.04
C THR A 74 15.30 14.38 23.37
N LEU A 75 15.18 13.51 22.38
CA LEU A 75 13.95 13.21 21.66
C LEU A 75 13.68 11.72 21.77
N GLU A 76 12.53 11.35 22.34
CA GLU A 76 12.09 9.96 22.37
C GLU A 76 11.35 9.63 21.06
N VAL A 77 11.80 8.61 20.36
CA VAL A 77 11.23 8.17 19.09
C VAL A 77 10.88 6.69 19.18
N SER A 78 9.69 6.33 18.72
CA SER A 78 9.25 4.95 18.57
C SER A 78 9.44 4.55 17.11
N ALA A 79 10.32 3.58 16.86
CA ALA A 79 10.61 3.07 15.52
C ALA A 79 9.95 1.70 15.34
N SER A 80 9.05 1.57 14.37
CA SER A 80 8.30 0.33 14.11
C SER A 80 8.52 -0.14 12.68
N GLY A 81 9.02 -1.37 12.54
CA GLY A 81 9.08 -2.07 11.26
C GLY A 81 7.80 -2.87 11.02
N ASP A 82 7.59 -3.34 9.78
CA ASP A 82 6.40 -4.13 9.46
C ASP A 82 6.37 -5.46 10.22
N LEU A 83 5.27 -5.73 10.94
CA LEU A 83 5.07 -6.89 11.81
C LEU A 83 6.16 -7.08 12.89
N VAL A 84 6.81 -6.00 13.32
CA VAL A 84 7.81 -6.00 14.41
C VAL A 84 7.35 -5.08 15.53
N ALA A 85 7.61 -5.48 16.79
CA ALA A 85 7.32 -4.64 17.95
C ALA A 85 8.03 -3.27 17.82
N PRO A 86 7.37 -2.16 18.18
CA PRO A 86 8.01 -0.85 18.21
C PRO A 86 9.23 -0.86 19.12
N ALA A 87 10.36 -0.37 18.62
CA ALA A 87 11.60 -0.22 19.36
C ALA A 87 11.73 1.25 19.80
N PRO A 88 11.84 1.53 21.11
CA PRO A 88 12.13 2.87 21.58
C PRO A 88 13.58 3.24 21.23
N MET A 89 13.79 4.50 20.88
CA MET A 89 15.11 5.08 20.63
C MET A 89 15.14 6.51 21.16
N THR A 90 16.26 6.86 21.79
CA THR A 90 16.49 8.20 22.31
C THR A 90 17.51 8.91 21.44
N LEU A 91 17.11 10.00 20.79
CA LEU A 91 18.00 10.84 20.00
C LEU A 91 18.51 12.00 20.87
N LYS A 92 19.80 12.31 20.79
CA LYS A 92 20.43 13.42 21.52
C LYS A 92 20.58 14.63 20.63
N ARG A 93 20.34 15.82 21.18
CA ARG A 93 20.51 17.07 20.45
C ARG A 93 21.94 17.23 19.94
N VAL A 94 22.07 17.67 18.69
CA VAL A 94 23.35 17.94 18.03
C VAL A 94 23.67 19.43 18.13
N GLY A 95 24.86 19.75 18.64
CA GLY A 95 25.36 21.12 18.79
C GLY A 95 25.03 21.77 20.14
N LYS A 96 25.70 22.89 20.44
CA LYS A 96 25.55 23.65 21.69
C LYS A 96 24.61 24.86 21.52
N GLY A 97 23.50 24.65 20.80
CA GLY A 97 22.50 25.70 20.60
C GLY A 97 21.80 26.09 21.92
N PRO A 98 21.17 27.26 21.99
CA PRO A 98 20.45 27.68 23.19
C PRO A 98 19.32 26.70 23.53
N THR A 99 19.16 26.36 24.80
CA THR A 99 18.06 25.51 25.32
C THR A 99 16.70 26.21 25.22
N VAL A 100 16.71 27.54 25.10
CA VAL A 100 15.51 28.35 24.87
C VAL A 100 15.71 29.18 23.60
N LEU A 101 14.84 28.99 22.62
CA LEU A 101 14.80 29.77 21.40
C LEU A 101 13.86 30.96 21.57
N ASN A 102 14.35 32.15 21.23
CA ASN A 102 13.52 33.34 21.16
C ASN A 102 13.17 33.61 19.69
N LEU A 103 11.98 33.19 19.23
CA LEU A 103 11.56 33.36 17.84
C LEU A 103 10.43 34.38 17.76
N ARG A 104 10.54 35.31 16.81
CA ARG A 104 9.45 36.20 16.42
C ARG A 104 8.52 35.48 15.43
N GLN A 105 7.34 36.06 15.21
CA GLN A 105 6.40 35.54 14.23
C GLN A 105 7.07 35.38 12.85
N GLY A 106 7.05 34.17 12.31
CA GLY A 106 7.63 33.84 11.01
C GLY A 106 9.14 33.59 11.00
N GLU A 107 9.84 33.82 12.12
CA GLU A 107 11.21 33.33 12.30
C GLU A 107 11.16 31.81 12.53
N HIS A 108 12.15 31.10 12.01
CA HIS A 108 12.24 29.65 12.14
C HIS A 108 13.67 29.27 12.51
N GLN A 109 13.78 28.20 13.29
CA GLN A 109 15.07 27.63 13.66
C GLN A 109 15.02 26.11 13.49
N THR A 110 16.12 25.56 13.00
CA THR A 110 16.30 24.11 12.93
C THR A 110 17.07 23.60 14.15
N VAL A 111 16.64 22.45 14.66
CA VAL A 111 17.34 21.71 15.72
C VAL A 111 17.48 20.27 15.28
N SER A 112 18.72 19.77 15.22
CA SER A 112 19.01 18.40 14.82
C SER A 112 19.23 17.50 16.04
N PHE A 113 18.78 16.26 15.95
CA PHE A 113 18.93 15.21 16.96
C PHE A 113 19.54 13.97 16.31
N ARG A 114 20.41 13.27 17.02
CA ARG A 114 21.14 12.10 16.53
C ARG A 114 21.06 10.91 17.48
N GLY A 115 20.90 9.71 16.93
CA GLY A 115 20.89 8.48 17.72
C GLY A 115 21.11 7.24 16.86
N GLU A 116 21.40 6.12 17.52
CA GLU A 116 21.73 4.87 16.87
C GLU A 116 20.48 4.07 16.49
N TRP A 117 20.60 3.30 15.40
CA TRP A 117 19.53 2.40 14.96
C TRP A 117 19.48 1.13 15.82
N PRO A 118 18.29 0.69 16.28
CA PRO A 118 18.14 -0.64 16.82
C PRO A 118 18.56 -1.70 15.81
N ALA A 119 19.39 -2.66 16.24
CA ALA A 119 20.01 -3.65 15.38
C ALA A 119 19.02 -4.61 14.70
N THR A 120 17.75 -4.64 15.12
CA THR A 120 16.68 -5.50 14.59
C THR A 120 15.89 -4.87 13.44
N LEU A 121 15.91 -3.55 13.27
CA LEU A 121 15.09 -2.86 12.28
C LEU A 121 15.61 -3.09 10.85
N ARG A 122 14.71 -3.47 9.95
CA ARG A 122 14.99 -3.72 8.51
C ARG A 122 13.80 -3.28 7.67
N GLY A 123 14.05 -3.00 6.39
CA GLY A 123 12.99 -2.66 5.44
C GLY A 123 12.36 -1.30 5.72
N VAL A 124 11.05 -1.19 5.52
CA VAL A 124 10.28 0.03 5.80
C VAL A 124 10.05 0.18 7.30
N VAL A 125 10.41 1.34 7.84
CA VAL A 125 10.27 1.71 9.25
C VAL A 125 9.47 2.99 9.36
N ARG A 126 8.48 2.97 10.25
CA ARG A 126 7.75 4.16 10.72
C ARG A 126 8.41 4.71 11.97
N LEU A 127 8.72 6.00 11.96
CA LEU A 127 9.21 6.76 13.09
C LEU A 127 8.10 7.64 13.64
N ASP A 128 7.86 7.53 14.94
CA ASP A 128 6.84 8.30 15.66
C ASP A 128 7.54 9.04 16.82
N ILE A 129 7.45 10.37 16.83
CA ILE A 129 8.14 11.20 17.83
C ILE A 129 7.22 11.38 19.02
N SER A 130 7.64 10.88 20.18
CA SER A 130 6.84 10.94 21.39
C SER A 130 6.83 12.35 21.98
N GLY A 131 5.65 12.83 22.39
CA GLY A 131 5.51 14.10 23.11
C GLY A 131 5.60 15.36 22.24
N ILE A 132 5.69 15.23 20.91
CA ILE A 132 5.58 16.34 19.96
C ILE A 132 4.48 16.00 18.96
N ASP A 133 3.61 16.96 18.66
CA ASP A 133 2.60 16.83 17.61
C ASP A 133 3.25 17.01 16.23
N ALA A 134 3.97 15.98 15.78
CA ALA A 134 4.64 15.94 14.50
C ALA A 134 4.18 14.75 13.67
N ALA A 135 4.11 14.95 12.35
CA ALA A 135 3.74 13.88 11.43
C ALA A 135 4.74 12.71 11.50
N PRO A 136 4.26 11.45 11.54
CA PRO A 136 5.13 10.28 11.48
C PRO A 136 5.93 10.24 10.17
N VAL A 137 7.13 9.68 10.23
CA VAL A 137 8.02 9.57 9.08
C VAL A 137 8.14 8.12 8.65
N LEU A 138 7.98 7.84 7.35
CA LEU A 138 8.23 6.53 6.75
C LEU A 138 9.54 6.55 5.97
N ILE A 139 10.42 5.59 6.26
CA ILE A 139 11.73 5.45 5.64
C ILE A 139 12.04 3.98 5.33
N THR A 140 12.91 3.74 4.36
CA THR A 140 13.48 2.41 4.10
C THR A 140 14.93 2.40 4.57
N LEU A 141 15.31 1.41 5.39
CA LEU A 141 16.66 1.28 5.90
C LEU A 141 17.56 0.50 4.93
N ASN A 142 18.72 1.07 4.58
CA ASN A 142 19.80 0.37 3.90
C ASN A 142 21.01 0.24 4.85
N GLN A 143 21.39 -0.99 5.18
CA GLN A 143 22.50 -1.32 6.07
C GLN A 143 23.66 -2.01 5.33
N ALA A 144 23.69 -1.93 4.00
CA ALA A 144 24.78 -2.49 3.20
C ALA A 144 26.02 -1.59 3.28
N PRO A 145 27.22 -2.13 3.60
CA PRO A 145 28.45 -1.35 3.55
C PRO A 145 28.74 -0.90 2.11
N GLY A 146 28.79 0.40 1.85
CA GLY A 146 29.29 0.95 0.58
C GLY A 146 28.25 1.29 -0.51
N ALA A 147 26.97 1.43 -0.18
CA ALA A 147 26.03 2.08 -1.11
C ALA A 147 26.26 3.60 -1.10
N ASN A 148 26.74 4.17 -2.21
CA ASN A 148 27.06 5.60 -2.36
C ASN A 148 25.99 6.50 -1.70
N PRO A 149 26.35 7.32 -0.69
CA PRO A 149 25.47 8.38 -0.26
C PRO A 149 25.34 9.39 -1.40
N ALA A 150 24.10 9.75 -1.75
CA ALA A 150 23.87 11.08 -2.30
C ALA A 150 24.45 12.06 -1.27
N THR A 151 25.57 12.67 -1.61
CA THR A 151 26.39 13.49 -0.72
C THR A 151 25.51 14.55 -0.05
N VAL A 152 25.39 14.47 1.27
CA VAL A 152 24.90 15.60 2.07
C VAL A 152 26.04 16.62 2.10
N THR A 153 26.12 17.45 1.08
CA THR A 153 26.95 18.65 1.16
C THR A 153 26.18 19.66 2.00
N ALA A 154 26.55 19.79 3.26
CA ALA A 154 26.16 20.92 4.08
C ALA A 154 26.60 22.22 3.37
N PRO A 155 25.76 23.27 3.27
CA PRO A 155 26.20 24.53 2.70
C PRO A 155 27.25 25.16 3.62
N VAL A 156 28.46 25.28 3.09
CA VAL A 156 29.55 26.05 3.70
C VAL A 156 29.17 27.52 3.64
N VAL A 157 28.89 28.12 4.79
CA VAL A 157 28.88 29.57 4.97
C VAL A 157 30.32 30.01 5.14
N ALA A 158 30.90 30.65 4.13
CA ALA A 158 32.14 31.41 4.27
C ALA A 158 31.81 32.91 4.24
N GLY A 159 32.14 33.62 5.34
CA GLY A 159 32.21 35.09 5.39
C GLY A 159 33.33 35.60 4.46
N THR A 160 33.36 36.86 4.03
CA THR A 160 33.51 38.10 4.82
C THR A 160 33.14 39.31 3.91
N PRO A 161 32.87 40.52 4.46
CA PRO A 161 32.13 41.59 3.79
C PRO A 161 33.03 42.63 3.10
N ALA A 162 32.50 43.24 2.02
CA ALA A 162 32.99 44.51 1.49
C ALA A 162 31.79 45.42 1.20
N GLU A 163 31.82 46.62 1.78
CA GLU A 163 30.85 47.72 1.62
C GLU A 163 31.49 48.84 0.75
N PRO A 164 30.78 49.90 0.32
CA PRO A 164 29.78 49.94 -0.75
C PRO A 164 30.17 50.90 -1.90
N LYS A 165 29.47 50.81 -3.05
CA LYS A 165 29.32 51.96 -3.95
C LYS A 165 27.90 52.03 -4.51
N ALA A 166 27.30 53.20 -4.35
CA ALA A 166 25.90 53.53 -4.58
C ALA A 166 25.50 53.64 -6.07
N ALA A 167 24.24 53.28 -6.40
CA ALA A 167 23.18 54.17 -6.91
C ALA A 167 22.10 53.38 -7.69
N GLY A 168 20.82 53.55 -7.31
CA GLY A 168 19.65 53.14 -8.11
C GLY A 168 18.49 52.59 -7.28
N ALA A 169 17.42 53.38 -7.11
CA ALA A 169 16.16 53.02 -6.43
C ALA A 169 15.15 52.33 -7.39
N PRO A 170 13.92 52.02 -6.95
CA PRO A 170 13.49 50.78 -6.30
C PRO A 170 12.62 49.91 -7.21
N VAL A 171 12.71 48.57 -7.13
CA VAL A 171 11.71 47.69 -7.78
C VAL A 171 11.37 46.49 -6.89
N SER A 172 10.09 46.44 -6.52
CA SER A 172 9.27 45.36 -5.96
C SER A 172 9.93 44.07 -5.45
N VAL A 173 9.75 43.83 -4.14
CA VAL A 173 9.95 42.54 -3.48
C VAL A 173 8.84 41.57 -3.89
N GLY A 174 9.12 40.70 -4.86
CA GLY A 174 8.37 39.48 -5.11
C GLY A 174 9.17 38.30 -4.59
N GLN A 175 8.58 37.50 -3.70
CA GLN A 175 9.16 36.29 -3.12
C GLN A 175 9.82 35.40 -4.17
N VAL A 176 11.12 35.18 -4.05
CA VAL A 176 11.77 34.01 -4.65
C VAL A 176 11.69 32.89 -3.62
N THR A 177 10.63 32.10 -3.71
CA THR A 177 10.64 30.72 -3.18
C THR A 177 11.63 29.94 -4.05
N PRO A 178 12.74 29.40 -3.53
CA PRO A 178 13.47 28.40 -4.28
C PRO A 178 12.63 27.11 -4.25
N VAL A 179 11.86 26.90 -5.31
CA VAL A 179 11.52 25.55 -5.75
C VAL A 179 12.85 24.93 -6.13
N VAL A 180 13.30 23.93 -5.39
CA VAL A 180 14.43 23.10 -5.84
C VAL A 180 13.94 22.40 -7.11
N SER A 181 14.33 22.91 -8.27
CA SER A 181 14.16 22.24 -9.55
C SER A 181 14.75 20.85 -9.44
N ALA A 182 13.95 19.83 -9.72
CA ALA A 182 14.37 18.44 -9.83
C ALA A 182 15.19 18.21 -11.11
N GLU A 183 16.25 19.00 -11.32
CA GLU A 183 17.20 18.80 -12.41
C GLU A 183 18.45 18.09 -11.88
N ASN A 184 18.74 16.95 -12.50
CA ASN A 184 19.85 16.03 -12.24
C ASN A 184 19.75 15.12 -11.00
N VAL A 185 18.65 14.36 -10.91
CA VAL A 185 18.72 13.01 -10.34
C VAL A 185 19.32 12.09 -11.43
N PRO A 186 20.51 11.49 -11.25
CA PRO A 186 20.99 10.46 -12.15
C PRO A 186 19.93 9.35 -12.23
N ALA A 187 19.59 8.90 -13.43
CA ALA A 187 18.56 7.91 -13.74
C ALA A 187 18.84 6.51 -13.16
N SER A 188 18.90 6.41 -11.83
CA SER A 188 19.02 5.18 -11.06
C SER A 188 18.17 5.21 -9.79
N THR A 189 17.20 6.13 -9.69
CA THR A 189 16.05 5.92 -8.79
C THR A 189 15.42 4.59 -9.22
N PRO A 190 15.37 3.57 -8.34
CA PRO A 190 14.52 2.41 -8.59
C PRO A 190 13.14 2.96 -8.95
N ALA A 191 12.47 2.38 -9.95
CA ALA A 191 11.05 2.63 -10.12
C ALA A 191 10.40 2.56 -8.72
N PRO A 192 9.53 3.51 -8.33
CA PRO A 192 8.98 3.53 -6.99
C PRO A 192 8.57 2.10 -6.67
N ALA A 193 9.20 1.50 -5.65
CA ALA A 193 8.83 0.18 -5.20
C ALA A 193 7.30 0.21 -5.14
N ASP A 194 6.65 -0.70 -5.86
CA ASP A 194 5.19 -0.75 -5.85
C ASP A 194 4.81 -0.70 -4.38
N LEU A 195 4.11 0.34 -3.94
CA LEU A 195 3.81 0.53 -2.52
C LEU A 195 3.05 -0.69 -1.99
N ARG A 196 2.42 -1.45 -2.90
CA ARG A 196 1.80 -2.75 -2.67
C ARG A 196 2.78 -3.82 -2.19
N ASP A 197 4.05 -3.77 -2.58
CA ASP A 197 5.11 -4.74 -2.27
C ASP A 197 6.10 -4.26 -1.20
N ALA A 198 5.95 -3.02 -0.72
CA ALA A 198 6.88 -2.43 0.25
C ALA A 198 6.75 -3.02 1.66
N GLN A 199 5.59 -3.61 1.97
CA GLN A 199 5.32 -4.30 3.22
C GLN A 199 5.69 -5.77 3.11
N ARG A 200 6.13 -6.37 4.22
CA ARG A 200 6.41 -7.80 4.33
C ARG A 200 5.16 -8.61 4.04
N LEU A 201 4.02 -8.20 4.58
CA LEU A 201 2.71 -8.78 4.24
C LEU A 201 2.04 -7.90 3.18
N SER A 202 1.80 -8.47 2.01
CA SER A 202 1.23 -7.75 0.85
C SER A 202 0.26 -8.63 0.07
N PHE A 203 -0.48 -8.04 -0.88
CA PHE A 203 -1.36 -8.80 -1.77
C PHE A 203 -0.54 -9.60 -2.78
N ASN A 204 -0.89 -10.86 -3.00
CA ASN A 204 -0.26 -11.71 -4.02
C ASN A 204 -1.05 -11.68 -5.35
N GLU A 205 -2.37 -11.77 -5.25
CA GLU A 205 -3.34 -11.66 -6.35
C GLU A 205 -4.55 -10.82 -5.87
N PRO A 206 -5.48 -10.44 -6.77
CA PRO A 206 -6.67 -9.69 -6.39
C PRO A 206 -7.46 -10.36 -5.27
N MET A 207 -7.89 -9.58 -4.30
CA MET A 207 -8.80 -10.01 -3.23
C MET A 207 -10.17 -9.39 -3.47
N TYR A 208 -11.18 -10.21 -3.66
CA TYR A 208 -12.51 -9.75 -4.07
C TYR A 208 -13.61 -10.71 -3.63
N ILE A 209 -14.84 -10.22 -3.71
CA ILE A 209 -16.07 -11.01 -3.72
C ILE A 209 -16.98 -10.45 -4.82
N MET A 210 -17.55 -11.33 -5.64
CA MET A 210 -18.45 -10.98 -6.74
C MET A 210 -19.62 -11.95 -6.80
N PHE A 211 -20.77 -11.46 -7.26
CA PHE A 211 -22.04 -12.19 -7.34
C PHE A 211 -22.56 -12.22 -8.77
N GLY A 212 -23.05 -13.37 -9.22
CA GLY A 212 -23.65 -13.59 -10.53
C GLY A 212 -24.96 -14.36 -10.42
N ALA A 213 -25.66 -14.48 -11.55
CA ALA A 213 -26.97 -15.15 -11.62
C ALA A 213 -27.19 -15.99 -12.88
N HIS A 214 -26.16 -16.17 -13.72
CA HIS A 214 -26.28 -17.01 -14.92
C HIS A 214 -26.22 -18.48 -14.54
N ASP A 215 -27.21 -19.26 -15.00
CA ASP A 215 -27.42 -20.66 -14.62
C ASP A 215 -27.55 -20.88 -13.10
N GLY A 216 -28.08 -19.88 -12.40
CA GLY A 216 -28.27 -19.90 -10.95
C GLY A 216 -27.50 -18.78 -10.26
N ALA A 217 -28.06 -18.29 -9.14
CA ALA A 217 -27.37 -17.36 -8.26
C ALA A 217 -26.09 -18.00 -7.72
N ASN A 218 -24.96 -17.32 -7.88
CA ASN A 218 -23.67 -17.82 -7.43
C ASN A 218 -22.75 -16.67 -6.98
N ALA A 219 -21.74 -16.98 -6.18
CA ALA A 219 -20.70 -16.04 -5.82
C ALA A 219 -19.30 -16.62 -6.02
N LYS A 220 -18.35 -15.76 -6.37
CA LYS A 220 -16.92 -16.07 -6.46
C LYS A 220 -16.18 -15.10 -5.57
N PHE A 221 -15.33 -15.60 -4.69
CA PHE A 221 -14.44 -14.75 -3.90
C PHE A 221 -13.04 -15.33 -3.86
N GLN A 222 -12.06 -14.44 -3.68
CA GLN A 222 -10.65 -14.78 -3.59
C GLN A 222 -9.98 -14.05 -2.43
N LEU A 223 -9.21 -14.78 -1.64
CA LEU A 223 -8.29 -14.28 -0.63
C LEU A 223 -6.86 -14.56 -1.09
N SER A 224 -5.98 -13.58 -1.04
CA SER A 224 -4.63 -13.76 -1.56
C SER A 224 -3.61 -12.83 -0.93
N PHE A 225 -2.61 -13.40 -0.29
CA PHE A 225 -1.51 -12.65 0.32
C PHE A 225 -0.17 -13.31 0.03
N LYS A 226 0.89 -12.52 0.12
CA LYS A 226 2.29 -12.98 0.17
C LYS A 226 2.99 -12.37 1.36
N PHE A 227 3.93 -13.12 1.91
CA PHE A 227 4.74 -12.77 3.05
C PHE A 227 6.22 -12.93 2.70
N ARG A 228 6.97 -11.82 2.78
CA ARG A 228 8.43 -11.83 2.63
C ARG A 228 9.06 -12.44 3.89
N ILE A 229 9.58 -13.65 3.75
CA ILE A 229 10.04 -14.47 4.89
C ILE A 229 11.23 -13.79 5.58
N TYR A 230 12.13 -13.20 4.80
CA TYR A 230 13.33 -12.55 5.32
C TYR A 230 13.57 -11.21 4.61
N GLU A 231 13.84 -10.17 5.42
CA GLU A 231 14.17 -8.83 4.94
C GLU A 231 15.68 -8.63 5.07
N GLY A 232 16.35 -8.44 3.93
CA GLY A 232 17.78 -8.21 3.88
C GLY A 232 18.20 -6.88 4.52
N LYS A 233 19.51 -6.74 4.74
CA LYS A 233 20.12 -5.45 5.12
C LYS A 233 20.13 -4.44 3.97
N ASP A 234 20.23 -4.95 2.75
CA ASP A 234 20.20 -4.17 1.52
C ASP A 234 18.83 -4.32 0.85
N PRO A 235 18.00 -3.26 0.77
CA PRO A 235 16.73 -3.29 0.06
C PRO A 235 16.86 -3.64 -1.42
N ALA A 236 18.01 -3.39 -2.04
CA ALA A 236 18.29 -3.69 -3.44
C ALA A 236 18.92 -5.07 -3.65
N SER A 237 19.11 -5.86 -2.58
CA SER A 237 19.68 -7.19 -2.67
C SER A 237 18.86 -8.09 -3.58
N LYS A 238 19.55 -8.80 -4.48
CA LYS A 238 18.96 -9.83 -5.35
C LYS A 238 19.16 -11.25 -4.82
N ARG A 239 19.73 -11.41 -3.62
CA ARG A 239 19.99 -12.72 -3.01
C ARG A 239 18.68 -13.48 -2.84
N PHE A 240 18.74 -14.81 -2.99
CA PHE A 240 17.56 -15.67 -2.92
C PHE A 240 16.78 -15.51 -1.61
N ILE A 241 17.47 -15.62 -0.46
CA ILE A 241 16.83 -15.55 0.87
C ILE A 241 16.18 -14.18 1.14
N ASP A 242 16.79 -13.10 0.65
CA ASP A 242 16.27 -11.73 0.82
C ASP A 242 14.99 -11.53 0.02
N ASN A 243 14.67 -12.39 -0.95
CA ASN A 243 13.53 -12.24 -1.86
C ASN A 243 12.69 -13.52 -1.90
N LEU A 244 12.67 -14.29 -0.81
CA LEU A 244 11.87 -15.48 -0.66
C LEU A 244 10.51 -15.14 -0.04
N TYR A 245 9.44 -15.55 -0.73
CA TYR A 245 8.07 -15.28 -0.33
C TYR A 245 7.31 -16.59 -0.13
N PHE A 246 6.61 -16.68 0.99
CA PHE A 246 5.48 -17.58 1.12
C PHE A 246 4.23 -16.84 0.65
N ALA A 247 3.42 -17.44 -0.20
CA ALA A 247 2.13 -16.87 -0.57
C ALA A 247 1.03 -17.90 -0.46
N TYR A 248 -0.18 -17.40 -0.26
CA TYR A 248 -1.37 -18.20 -0.16
C TYR A 248 -2.49 -17.51 -0.93
N THR A 249 -2.99 -18.18 -1.95
CA THR A 249 -4.22 -17.79 -2.64
C THR A 249 -5.28 -18.85 -2.37
N GLN A 250 -6.48 -18.42 -2.01
CA GLN A 250 -7.65 -19.29 -1.91
C GLN A 250 -8.79 -18.63 -2.68
N PHE A 251 -9.45 -19.36 -3.56
CA PHE A 251 -10.71 -18.91 -4.10
C PHE A 251 -11.79 -19.95 -3.89
N SER A 252 -13.04 -19.50 -3.84
CA SER A 252 -14.19 -20.38 -3.69
C SER A 252 -15.32 -19.97 -4.62
N LEU A 253 -16.00 -20.97 -5.17
CA LEU A 253 -17.28 -20.83 -5.85
C LEU A 253 -18.39 -21.24 -4.87
N TRP A 254 -19.36 -20.36 -4.71
CA TRP A 254 -20.47 -20.52 -3.79
C TRP A 254 -21.78 -20.60 -4.56
N ASP A 255 -22.45 -21.75 -4.49
CA ASP A 255 -23.78 -21.91 -5.03
C ASP A 255 -24.79 -21.25 -4.08
N LEU A 256 -25.40 -20.16 -4.54
CA LEU A 256 -26.44 -19.43 -3.80
C LEU A 256 -27.86 -19.83 -4.24
N HIS A 257 -27.97 -20.66 -5.27
CA HIS A 257 -29.23 -21.11 -5.87
C HIS A 257 -29.76 -22.36 -5.17
N SER A 258 -28.88 -23.35 -4.95
CA SER A 258 -29.26 -24.64 -4.39
C SER A 258 -29.69 -24.59 -2.91
N ALA A 259 -30.41 -25.63 -2.49
CA ALA A 259 -30.79 -25.83 -1.10
C ALA A 259 -29.56 -25.79 -0.18
N SER A 260 -29.70 -25.10 0.96
CA SER A 260 -28.62 -24.86 1.93
C SER A 260 -27.40 -24.07 1.42
N LYS A 261 -27.40 -23.62 0.16
CA LYS A 261 -26.40 -22.73 -0.43
C LYS A 261 -24.96 -23.22 -0.18
N PRO A 262 -24.60 -24.43 -0.65
CA PRO A 262 -23.30 -25.02 -0.37
C PRO A 262 -22.18 -24.34 -1.17
N PHE A 263 -20.94 -24.43 -0.68
CA PHE A 263 -19.79 -24.15 -1.54
C PHE A 263 -19.68 -25.24 -2.62
N GLU A 264 -19.64 -24.81 -3.88
CA GLU A 264 -19.46 -25.72 -5.02
C GLU A 264 -18.02 -26.23 -5.04
N ASP A 265 -17.04 -25.33 -4.90
CA ASP A 265 -15.64 -25.72 -4.77
C ASP A 265 -14.84 -24.66 -4.00
N THR A 266 -13.75 -25.08 -3.39
CA THR A 266 -12.76 -24.19 -2.76
C THR A 266 -11.38 -24.68 -3.12
N ASN A 267 -10.55 -23.84 -3.72
CA ASN A 267 -9.20 -24.22 -4.11
C ASN A 267 -8.18 -23.48 -3.25
N TYR A 268 -7.29 -24.26 -2.65
CA TYR A 268 -6.22 -23.86 -1.76
C TYR A 268 -4.92 -23.86 -2.55
N ARG A 269 -4.28 -22.69 -2.68
CA ARG A 269 -3.08 -22.50 -3.52
C ARG A 269 -1.91 -21.87 -2.75
N PRO A 270 -1.27 -22.59 -1.81
CA PRO A 270 -0.03 -22.15 -1.20
C PRO A 270 1.14 -22.21 -2.21
N SER A 271 2.07 -21.28 -2.09
CA SER A 271 3.29 -21.24 -2.89
C SER A 271 4.48 -20.72 -2.10
N LEU A 272 5.67 -21.16 -2.51
CA LEU A 272 6.95 -20.68 -2.01
C LEU A 272 7.81 -20.31 -3.22
N TYR A 273 8.11 -19.03 -3.36
CA TYR A 273 8.77 -18.52 -4.55
C TYR A 273 9.77 -17.41 -4.27
N TYR A 274 10.76 -17.32 -5.14
CA TYR A 274 11.60 -16.15 -5.28
C TYR A 274 10.86 -15.06 -6.06
N TYR A 275 10.90 -13.82 -5.59
CA TYR A 275 10.30 -12.68 -6.28
C TYR A 275 11.16 -11.43 -6.22
N LEU A 276 11.56 -10.94 -7.39
CA LEU A 276 12.08 -9.59 -7.53
C LEU A 276 11.00 -8.69 -8.13
N SER A 277 10.63 -7.66 -7.38
CA SER A 277 9.69 -6.64 -7.80
C SER A 277 10.27 -5.78 -8.94
N ASP A 278 11.59 -5.58 -9.01
CA ASP A 278 12.27 -4.95 -10.12
C ASP A 278 13.66 -5.57 -10.35
N THR A 279 13.88 -6.06 -11.56
CA THR A 279 15.17 -6.62 -12.01
C THR A 279 16.18 -5.51 -12.36
N GLY A 280 15.73 -4.27 -12.55
CA GLY A 280 16.50 -3.14 -13.07
C GLY A 280 16.59 -3.10 -14.59
N VAL A 281 16.03 -4.10 -15.29
CA VAL A 281 15.97 -4.14 -16.75
C VAL A 281 14.88 -3.17 -17.22
N LYS A 282 15.30 -2.12 -17.95
CA LYS A 282 14.41 -1.13 -18.58
C LYS A 282 14.96 -0.74 -19.95
N ASN A 283 14.08 -0.47 -20.90
CA ASN A 283 14.42 0.07 -22.22
C ASN A 283 13.33 1.06 -22.68
N SER A 284 13.35 1.48 -23.96
CA SER A 284 12.37 2.43 -24.50
C SER A 284 10.92 1.91 -24.52
N VAL A 285 10.71 0.61 -24.32
CA VAL A 285 9.42 -0.06 -24.42
C VAL A 285 8.99 -0.64 -23.08
N ILE A 286 9.88 -1.38 -22.41
CA ILE A 286 9.66 -1.99 -21.09
C ILE A 286 10.12 -1.02 -20.02
N SER A 287 9.15 -0.49 -19.24
CA SER A 287 9.42 0.44 -18.16
C SER A 287 9.84 -0.25 -16.86
N ARG A 288 9.41 -1.50 -16.64
CA ARG A 288 9.80 -2.34 -15.49
C ARG A 288 9.65 -3.81 -15.83
N LEU A 289 10.57 -4.62 -15.29
CA LEU A 289 10.51 -6.08 -15.36
C LEU A 289 10.63 -6.67 -13.96
N SER A 290 9.59 -7.38 -13.53
CA SER A 290 9.58 -8.22 -12.33
C SER A 290 9.72 -9.70 -12.72
N ILE A 291 10.20 -10.53 -11.79
CA ILE A 291 10.29 -11.98 -12.01
C ILE A 291 9.89 -12.73 -10.74
N ALA A 292 9.00 -13.70 -10.88
CA ALA A 292 8.67 -14.67 -9.85
C ALA A 292 8.98 -16.09 -10.34
N SER A 293 9.54 -16.94 -9.49
CA SER A 293 9.78 -18.34 -9.81
C SER A 293 9.79 -19.18 -8.54
N GLY A 294 9.12 -20.33 -8.56
CA GLY A 294 9.02 -21.19 -7.40
C GLY A 294 8.01 -22.32 -7.53
N PHE A 295 7.65 -22.88 -6.39
CA PHE A 295 6.75 -24.01 -6.28
C PHE A 295 5.37 -23.55 -5.84
N GLU A 296 4.34 -24.14 -6.42
CA GLU A 296 2.95 -23.88 -6.09
C GLU A 296 2.19 -25.20 -6.03
N HIS A 297 1.51 -25.42 -4.91
CA HIS A 297 0.57 -26.51 -4.75
C HIS A 297 -0.84 -25.92 -4.93
N GLU A 298 -1.71 -26.61 -5.64
CA GLU A 298 -3.13 -26.25 -5.77
C GLU A 298 -3.96 -27.51 -5.51
N SER A 299 -4.89 -27.46 -4.56
CA SER A 299 -5.82 -28.56 -4.29
C SER A 299 -7.19 -28.05 -3.90
N ASN A 300 -8.22 -28.89 -3.99
CA ASN A 300 -9.57 -28.53 -3.57
C ASN A 300 -9.94 -28.98 -2.15
N GLY A 301 -9.03 -29.66 -1.44
CA GLY A 301 -9.25 -30.14 -0.07
C GLY A 301 -10.35 -31.19 0.07
N ARG A 302 -10.82 -31.78 -1.03
CA ARG A 302 -11.78 -32.88 -1.03
C ARG A 302 -11.09 -34.24 -0.93
N ALA A 303 -11.87 -35.30 -0.80
CA ALA A 303 -11.38 -36.67 -0.74
C ALA A 303 -12.08 -37.55 -1.79
N GLY A 304 -11.52 -38.74 -2.06
CA GLY A 304 -12.11 -39.72 -2.96
C GLY A 304 -12.17 -39.21 -4.41
N ALA A 305 -13.27 -39.53 -5.10
CA ALA A 305 -13.44 -39.22 -6.53
C ALA A 305 -13.49 -37.71 -6.85
N ASP A 306 -13.79 -36.88 -5.85
CA ASP A 306 -13.82 -35.43 -5.98
C ASP A 306 -12.47 -34.77 -5.66
N SER A 307 -11.47 -35.54 -5.21
CA SER A 307 -10.14 -35.01 -4.90
C SER A 307 -9.45 -34.51 -6.16
N ARG A 308 -8.91 -33.29 -6.10
CA ARG A 308 -8.14 -32.68 -7.18
C ARG A 308 -6.93 -32.00 -6.59
N SER A 309 -5.77 -32.24 -7.21
CA SER A 309 -4.51 -31.65 -6.81
C SER A 309 -3.50 -31.59 -7.94
N ILE A 310 -2.71 -30.52 -7.92
CA ILE A 310 -1.51 -30.37 -8.73
C ILE A 310 -0.38 -29.74 -7.92
N ASN A 311 0.85 -30.13 -8.24
CA ASN A 311 2.05 -29.39 -7.87
C ASN A 311 2.70 -28.84 -9.13
N THR A 312 3.10 -27.58 -9.10
CA THR A 312 3.74 -26.92 -10.24
C THR A 312 5.03 -26.24 -9.84
N LEU A 313 6.02 -26.31 -10.74
CA LEU A 313 7.16 -25.40 -10.76
C LEU A 313 6.86 -24.33 -11.81
N PHE A 314 6.91 -23.06 -11.45
CA PHE A 314 6.54 -21.97 -12.35
C PHE A 314 7.64 -20.92 -12.51
N LEU A 315 7.59 -20.23 -13.65
CA LEU A 315 8.32 -19.00 -13.96
C LEU A 315 7.33 -17.96 -14.47
N LYS A 316 7.33 -16.76 -13.88
CA LYS A 316 6.44 -15.64 -14.22
C LYS A 316 7.23 -14.33 -14.32
N PRO A 317 7.80 -14.00 -15.49
CA PRO A 317 8.18 -12.62 -15.77
C PRO A 317 6.93 -11.74 -15.85
N THR A 318 7.02 -10.51 -15.35
CA THR A 318 5.96 -9.50 -15.47
C THR A 318 6.57 -8.24 -16.06
N MET A 319 6.13 -7.89 -17.27
CA MET A 319 6.62 -6.73 -18.01
C MET A 319 5.57 -5.62 -17.94
N TYR A 320 6.04 -4.41 -17.64
CA TYR A 320 5.24 -3.19 -17.67
C TYR A 320 5.66 -2.34 -18.87
N PHE A 321 4.68 -1.77 -19.57
CA PHE A 321 4.89 -0.92 -20.74
C PHE A 321 4.15 0.39 -20.57
N GLY A 322 4.85 1.52 -20.78
CA GLY A 322 4.32 2.86 -20.50
C GLY A 322 4.59 3.33 -19.07
N ASP A 323 4.03 4.48 -18.71
CA ASP A 323 4.15 5.05 -17.36
C ASP A 323 3.20 4.34 -16.39
N GLN A 324 3.75 3.71 -15.35
CA GLN A 324 2.97 3.01 -14.33
C GLN A 324 2.05 3.94 -13.53
N ASN A 325 2.30 5.26 -13.54
CA ASN A 325 1.42 6.26 -12.93
C ASN A 325 0.28 6.72 -13.86
N ASP A 326 0.34 6.34 -15.13
CA ASP A 326 -0.70 6.60 -16.13
C ASP A 326 -1.22 5.29 -16.72
N TRP A 327 -1.90 5.36 -17.87
CA TRP A 327 -2.30 4.19 -18.64
C TRP A 327 -1.09 3.38 -19.08
N HIS A 328 -1.04 2.12 -18.65
CA HIS A 328 0.04 1.21 -18.96
C HIS A 328 -0.46 -0.20 -19.19
N TRP A 329 0.36 -0.99 -19.87
CA TRP A 329 0.14 -2.43 -20.02
C TRP A 329 0.97 -3.20 -18.99
N ARG A 330 0.39 -4.30 -18.51
CA ARG A 330 1.06 -5.34 -17.75
C ARG A 330 0.88 -6.67 -18.46
N VAL A 331 1.98 -7.31 -18.84
CA VAL A 331 1.99 -8.61 -19.52
C VAL A 331 2.81 -9.58 -18.69
N ALA A 332 2.19 -10.65 -18.22
CA ALA A 332 2.81 -11.65 -17.35
C ALA A 332 2.46 -13.07 -17.79
N PRO A 333 3.27 -13.69 -18.66
CA PRO A 333 3.14 -15.12 -18.95
C PRO A 333 3.68 -15.92 -17.77
N LYS A 334 2.80 -16.64 -17.05
CA LYS A 334 3.20 -17.63 -16.04
C LYS A 334 3.29 -18.99 -16.73
N VAL A 335 4.51 -19.46 -16.99
CA VAL A 335 4.76 -20.79 -17.56
C VAL A 335 5.03 -21.76 -16.42
N TYR A 336 4.54 -22.99 -16.51
CA TYR A 336 4.71 -23.98 -15.45
C TYR A 336 4.84 -25.40 -15.97
N ALA A 337 5.55 -26.22 -15.19
CA ALA A 337 5.62 -27.66 -15.34
C ALA A 337 4.84 -28.34 -14.21
N TYR A 338 4.03 -29.34 -14.54
CA TYR A 338 3.35 -30.17 -13.53
C TYR A 338 4.35 -31.18 -12.96
N LEU A 339 4.60 -31.09 -11.65
CA LEU A 339 5.44 -32.03 -10.90
C LEU A 339 4.63 -33.20 -10.37
N GLU A 340 3.37 -32.96 -10.01
CA GLU A 340 2.40 -33.95 -9.53
C GLU A 340 1.02 -33.57 -10.07
N LYS A 341 0.24 -34.56 -10.51
CA LYS A 341 -1.11 -34.37 -11.05
C LYS A 341 -1.92 -35.67 -11.12
N SER A 342 -1.57 -36.71 -10.37
CA SER A 342 -2.18 -38.04 -10.45
C SER A 342 -3.70 -38.05 -10.25
N GLU A 343 -4.25 -37.14 -9.45
CA GLU A 343 -5.70 -37.02 -9.22
C GLU A 343 -6.48 -36.43 -10.42
N ASN A 344 -5.76 -35.86 -11.39
CA ASN A 344 -6.30 -35.20 -12.58
C ASN A 344 -5.24 -35.20 -13.68
N GLU A 345 -4.85 -36.40 -14.13
CA GLU A 345 -3.69 -36.62 -15.02
C GLU A 345 -3.80 -35.85 -16.35
N ASP A 346 -5.02 -35.63 -16.80
CA ASP A 346 -5.35 -35.02 -18.08
C ASP A 346 -5.58 -33.49 -17.98
N ILE A 347 -5.32 -32.87 -16.81
CA ILE A 347 -5.52 -31.42 -16.56
C ILE A 347 -4.82 -30.52 -17.59
N ALA A 348 -3.66 -30.94 -18.11
CA ALA A 348 -2.92 -30.21 -19.14
C ALA A 348 -3.71 -30.09 -20.47
N HIS A 349 -4.63 -31.03 -20.76
CA HIS A 349 -5.53 -30.90 -21.91
C HIS A 349 -6.37 -29.63 -21.83
N TYR A 350 -6.73 -29.19 -20.62
CA TYR A 350 -7.67 -28.10 -20.37
C TYR A 350 -6.98 -26.78 -20.01
N ARG A 351 -6.04 -26.82 -19.05
CA ARG A 351 -5.31 -25.64 -18.56
C ARG A 351 -4.03 -25.33 -19.34
N GLY A 352 -3.43 -26.32 -20.00
CA GLY A 352 -2.15 -26.15 -20.68
C GLY A 352 -0.98 -26.05 -19.72
N TYR A 353 0.08 -25.35 -20.16
CA TYR A 353 1.33 -25.16 -19.42
C TYR A 353 1.67 -23.67 -19.21
N MET A 354 0.71 -22.78 -19.50
CA MET A 354 0.91 -21.34 -19.39
C MET A 354 -0.41 -20.62 -19.13
N ASP A 355 -0.36 -19.68 -18.20
CA ASP A 355 -1.39 -18.66 -17.99
C ASP A 355 -0.86 -17.33 -18.52
N LEU A 356 -1.51 -16.73 -19.52
CA LEU A 356 -1.16 -15.39 -19.99
C LEU A 356 -2.00 -14.37 -19.23
N ASN A 357 -1.36 -13.62 -18.33
CA ASN A 357 -2.01 -12.55 -17.58
C ASN A 357 -1.76 -11.22 -18.31
N LEU A 358 -2.81 -10.54 -18.72
CA LEU A 358 -2.77 -9.21 -19.36
C LEU A 358 -3.52 -8.23 -18.47
N ALA A 359 -3.03 -7.00 -18.35
CA ALA A 359 -3.82 -5.90 -17.84
C ALA A 359 -3.50 -4.60 -18.58
N TYR A 360 -4.50 -3.75 -18.70
CA TYR A 360 -4.39 -2.39 -19.19
C TYR A 360 -5.21 -1.47 -18.31
N GLY A 361 -4.58 -0.46 -17.75
CA GLY A 361 -5.25 0.41 -16.80
C GLY A 361 -4.37 1.51 -16.27
N LYS A 362 -4.98 2.30 -15.39
CA LYS A 362 -4.34 3.40 -14.68
C LYS A 362 -4.65 3.31 -13.19
N PRO A 363 -3.68 3.51 -12.27
CA PRO A 363 -3.87 3.31 -10.83
C PRO A 363 -5.10 4.00 -10.20
N ASP A 364 -5.48 5.17 -10.69
CA ASP A 364 -6.58 5.99 -10.18
C ASP A 364 -7.83 6.00 -11.09
N SER A 365 -7.90 5.08 -12.06
CA SER A 365 -9.02 4.94 -13.01
C SER A 365 -9.28 3.45 -13.32
N TRP A 366 -9.95 3.18 -14.44
CA TRP A 366 -10.26 1.83 -14.91
C TRP A 366 -9.00 0.96 -15.06
N GLU A 367 -9.15 -0.32 -14.75
CA GLU A 367 -8.21 -1.37 -15.13
C GLU A 367 -8.98 -2.57 -15.66
N PHE A 368 -8.59 -3.04 -16.84
CA PHE A 368 -9.08 -4.25 -17.47
C PHE A 368 -7.97 -5.28 -17.40
N ALA A 369 -8.25 -6.45 -16.84
CA ALA A 369 -7.30 -7.55 -16.80
C ALA A 369 -7.94 -8.84 -17.29
N ALA A 370 -7.12 -9.74 -17.82
CA ALA A 370 -7.55 -11.05 -18.28
C ALA A 370 -6.46 -12.09 -18.02
N THR A 371 -6.88 -13.27 -17.57
CA THR A 371 -6.08 -14.48 -17.58
C THR A 371 -6.59 -15.38 -18.69
N LEU A 372 -5.74 -15.61 -19.68
CA LEU A 372 -6.02 -16.49 -20.81
C LEU A 372 -5.29 -17.80 -20.61
N ARG A 373 -6.01 -18.92 -20.77
CA ARG A 373 -5.45 -20.27 -20.74
C ARG A 373 -5.75 -20.99 -22.03
N LYS A 374 -4.74 -21.69 -22.56
CA LYS A 374 -4.89 -22.56 -23.73
C LYS A 374 -4.49 -23.98 -23.34
N GLY A 375 -5.46 -24.89 -23.36
CA GLY A 375 -5.23 -26.31 -23.17
C GLY A 375 -4.42 -26.92 -24.32
N THR A 376 -3.78 -28.07 -24.08
CA THR A 376 -2.99 -28.75 -25.13
C THR A 376 -3.83 -29.32 -26.26
N ARG A 377 -5.14 -29.54 -26.05
CA ARG A 377 -6.08 -29.94 -27.10
C ARG A 377 -6.67 -28.71 -27.80
N GLN A 378 -6.90 -28.80 -29.11
CA GLN A 378 -7.23 -27.64 -29.97
C GLN A 378 -8.36 -26.76 -29.42
N MET A 379 -9.45 -27.36 -28.90
CA MET A 379 -10.66 -26.63 -28.49
C MET A 379 -10.76 -26.28 -27.01
N TYR A 380 -9.75 -26.60 -26.20
CA TYR A 380 -9.80 -26.37 -24.76
C TYR A 380 -8.98 -25.14 -24.35
N GLY A 381 -9.52 -24.40 -23.38
CA GLY A 381 -8.98 -23.15 -22.87
C GLY A 381 -10.04 -22.36 -22.11
N SER A 382 -9.65 -21.21 -21.58
CA SER A 382 -10.53 -20.34 -20.82
C SER A 382 -10.12 -18.88 -20.89
N VAL A 383 -11.08 -18.02 -20.59
CA VAL A 383 -10.89 -16.59 -20.38
C VAL A 383 -11.49 -16.25 -19.01
N ASP A 384 -10.67 -15.73 -18.11
CA ASP A 384 -11.10 -15.09 -16.86
C ASP A 384 -10.73 -13.60 -16.95
N ALA A 385 -11.70 -12.74 -17.19
CA ALA A 385 -11.53 -11.31 -17.40
C ALA A 385 -12.18 -10.51 -16.29
N GLN A 386 -11.58 -9.37 -15.96
CA GLN A 386 -12.05 -8.47 -14.92
C GLN A 386 -11.93 -7.02 -15.39
N ALA A 387 -12.91 -6.19 -15.02
CA ALA A 387 -12.86 -4.75 -15.11
C ALA A 387 -13.05 -4.17 -13.71
N SER A 388 -12.22 -3.22 -13.33
CA SER A 388 -12.28 -2.60 -12.00
C SER A 388 -12.22 -1.08 -12.06
N TYR A 389 -12.91 -0.42 -11.12
CA TYR A 389 -12.92 1.03 -10.99
C TYR A 389 -12.80 1.45 -9.52
N PRO A 390 -11.93 2.42 -9.16
CA PRO A 390 -11.74 2.82 -7.77
C PRO A 390 -13.03 3.39 -7.19
N LEU A 391 -13.49 2.85 -6.06
CA LEU A 391 -14.71 3.34 -5.41
C LEU A 391 -14.56 4.77 -4.90
N SER A 392 -13.35 5.18 -4.52
CA SER A 392 -13.03 6.55 -4.11
C SER A 392 -13.38 7.62 -5.16
N ARG A 393 -13.42 7.23 -6.46
CA ARG A 393 -13.85 8.10 -7.57
C ARG A 393 -15.37 8.24 -7.68
N LEU A 394 -16.11 7.27 -7.17
CA LEU A 394 -17.58 7.27 -7.16
C LEU A 394 -18.12 7.88 -5.86
N ILE A 395 -17.53 7.50 -4.73
CA ILE A 395 -17.94 7.89 -3.39
C ILE A 395 -16.68 8.31 -2.60
N PRO A 396 -16.46 9.62 -2.38
CA PRO A 396 -15.33 10.10 -1.60
C PRO A 396 -15.27 9.46 -0.21
N GLY A 397 -14.07 9.08 0.23
CA GLY A 397 -13.83 8.41 1.51
C GLY A 397 -13.96 6.88 1.49
N THR A 398 -14.37 6.28 0.37
CA THR A 398 -14.36 4.82 0.21
C THR A 398 -13.00 4.30 -0.29
N ALA A 399 -12.68 3.06 0.05
CA ALA A 399 -11.49 2.36 -0.42
C ALA A 399 -11.87 1.08 -1.18
N GLY A 400 -10.92 0.55 -1.97
CA GLY A 400 -11.14 -0.61 -2.82
C GLY A 400 -11.76 -0.24 -4.17
N TYR A 401 -12.30 -1.26 -4.85
CA TYR A 401 -12.72 -1.18 -6.24
C TYR A 401 -14.08 -1.83 -6.44
N LEU A 402 -14.89 -1.23 -7.29
CA LEU A 402 -16.01 -1.93 -7.93
C LEU A 402 -15.41 -2.87 -8.98
N MET A 403 -15.82 -4.13 -9.00
CA MET A 403 -15.24 -5.16 -9.87
C MET A 403 -16.32 -5.92 -10.64
N LEU A 404 -16.18 -5.99 -11.96
CA LEU A 404 -16.96 -6.82 -12.86
C LEU A 404 -16.07 -7.96 -13.36
N GLY A 405 -16.48 -9.20 -13.13
CA GLY A 405 -15.81 -10.41 -13.61
C GLY A 405 -16.59 -11.08 -14.73
N TYR A 406 -15.86 -11.68 -15.67
CA TYR A 406 -16.35 -12.50 -16.76
C TYR A 406 -15.52 -13.79 -16.85
N PHE A 407 -16.16 -14.95 -16.75
CA PHE A 407 -15.50 -16.24 -16.99
C PHE A 407 -16.17 -16.99 -18.14
N TYR A 408 -15.38 -17.67 -18.97
CA TYR A 408 -15.88 -18.64 -19.94
C TYR A 408 -14.82 -19.69 -20.28
N GLY A 409 -15.21 -20.96 -20.33
CA GLY A 409 -14.33 -22.05 -20.75
C GLY A 409 -14.12 -23.10 -19.67
N TYR A 410 -12.94 -23.73 -19.66
CA TYR A 410 -12.62 -24.84 -18.76
C TYR A 410 -11.82 -24.39 -17.54
N GLY A 411 -11.92 -25.10 -16.41
CA GLY A 411 -11.05 -24.85 -15.26
C GLY A 411 -11.31 -23.52 -14.53
N GLU A 412 -12.58 -23.15 -14.35
CA GLU A 412 -12.91 -22.13 -13.36
C GLU A 412 -12.55 -22.59 -11.95
N SER A 413 -12.82 -23.87 -11.65
CA SER A 413 -12.44 -24.58 -10.43
C SER A 413 -11.67 -25.86 -10.73
N LEU A 414 -10.90 -26.34 -9.75
CA LEU A 414 -10.25 -27.65 -9.88
C LEU A 414 -11.27 -28.77 -9.94
N LEU A 415 -12.36 -28.75 -9.17
CA LEU A 415 -13.35 -29.82 -9.19
C LEU A 415 -13.86 -30.12 -10.60
N ASN A 416 -14.21 -29.05 -11.33
CA ASN A 416 -14.81 -29.11 -12.66
C ASN A 416 -13.81 -28.73 -13.78
N TYR A 417 -12.51 -28.99 -13.59
CA TYR A 417 -11.46 -28.56 -14.54
C TYR A 417 -11.65 -29.06 -15.97
N ASN A 418 -12.25 -30.24 -16.12
CA ASN A 418 -12.49 -30.93 -17.38
C ASN A 418 -13.88 -30.65 -17.97
N GLN A 419 -14.68 -29.81 -17.31
CA GLN A 419 -16.00 -29.39 -17.76
C GLN A 419 -15.95 -27.96 -18.29
N LYS A 420 -16.71 -27.69 -19.35
CA LYS A 420 -16.81 -26.35 -19.92
C LYS A 420 -17.89 -25.57 -19.19
N THR A 421 -17.50 -24.57 -18.41
CA THR A 421 -18.43 -23.63 -17.80
C THR A 421 -18.98 -22.68 -18.87
N PRO A 422 -20.30 -22.46 -18.91
CA PRO A 422 -20.91 -21.40 -19.71
C PRO A 422 -20.42 -20.02 -19.23
N TRP A 423 -20.80 -18.97 -19.94
CA TRP A 423 -20.31 -17.63 -19.61
C TRP A 423 -20.87 -17.20 -18.26
N GLN A 424 -20.04 -16.64 -17.38
CA GLN A 424 -20.45 -16.17 -16.07
C GLN A 424 -20.09 -14.70 -15.95
N ILE A 425 -21.08 -13.85 -15.66
CA ILE A 425 -20.87 -12.43 -15.36
C ILE A 425 -21.16 -12.21 -13.88
N ARG A 426 -20.21 -11.61 -13.17
CA ARG A 426 -20.31 -11.35 -11.74
C ARG A 426 -19.93 -9.92 -11.42
N LEU A 427 -20.64 -9.28 -10.50
CA LEU A 427 -20.34 -7.92 -10.03
C LEU A 427 -20.08 -7.95 -8.52
N GLY A 428 -19.11 -7.17 -8.05
CA GLY A 428 -18.90 -7.01 -6.62
C GLY A 428 -17.77 -6.05 -6.26
N TYR A 429 -17.11 -6.37 -5.15
CA TYR A 429 -16.16 -5.50 -4.46
C TYR A 429 -14.79 -6.17 -4.39
N ALA A 430 -13.73 -5.39 -4.62
CA ALA A 430 -12.36 -5.83 -4.49
C ALA A 430 -11.55 -4.91 -3.56
N LEU A 431 -10.72 -5.53 -2.71
CA LEU A 431 -9.73 -4.84 -1.89
C LEU A 431 -8.48 -4.49 -2.71
N SER A 432 -8.13 -5.35 -3.67
CA SER A 432 -6.97 -5.21 -4.55
C SER A 432 -7.29 -5.67 -5.97
N ARG A 433 -6.49 -5.23 -6.95
CA ARG A 433 -6.66 -5.53 -8.38
C ARG A 433 -5.34 -5.81 -9.07
#